data_AF-A0A109L7V3-F1
#
_entry.id   AF-A0A109L7V3-F1
#
_cell.length_a   1.000
_cell.length_b   1.000
_cell.length_c   1.000
_cell.angle_alpha   90.00
_cell.angle_beta   90.00
_cell.angle_gamma   90.00
#
_symmetry.space_group_name_H-M   'P 1'
#
loop_
_entity.id
_entity.type
_entity.pdbx_description
1 polymer ?
#
loop_
_entity_poly.entity_id
_entity_poly.type
_entity_poly.pdbx_seq_one_letter_code
_entity_poly.pdbx_strand_id
1 'polypeptide(L)'
;MRSVGMMLIACSLAGGATVAQARELREGDKYMCSWGAGTAARAQELKLSGVSLYAARQKIQTLKFSKSWMRMMAMGITEQTYDSRSRLKPEAIRQSFYQDCLRYKVARK
;
A
#
# COMPACT_ATOMS: atom_id res chain seq x y z
N MET A 1 51.54 31.45 -40.21
CA MET A 1 51.46 30.06 -39.71
C MET A 1 51.04 30.14 -38.25
N ARG A 2 49.76 29.86 -37.94
CA ARG A 2 49.28 28.67 -37.19
C ARG A 2 49.92 28.62 -35.78
N SER A 3 49.20 28.74 -34.66
CA SER A 3 47.97 27.99 -34.34
C SER A 3 47.20 28.64 -33.18
N VAL A 4 45.89 28.81 -33.37
CA VAL A 4 44.91 29.12 -32.33
C VAL A 4 44.67 27.85 -31.51
N GLY A 5 44.98 27.88 -30.21
CA GLY A 5 44.65 26.80 -29.27
C GLY A 5 43.34 27.12 -28.56
N MET A 6 42.22 26.69 -29.13
CA MET A 6 40.93 26.63 -28.42
C MET A 6 41.02 25.58 -27.31
N MET A 7 40.91 25.99 -26.05
CA MET A 7 40.72 25.06 -24.94
C MET A 7 39.33 25.30 -24.34
N LEU A 8 38.35 24.57 -24.86
CA LEU A 8 36.98 24.51 -24.34
C LEU A 8 36.99 23.63 -23.09
N ILE A 9 36.92 24.25 -21.91
CA ILE A 9 36.67 23.52 -20.66
C ILE A 9 35.16 23.40 -20.49
N ALA A 10 34.59 22.33 -21.05
CA ALA A 10 33.27 21.85 -20.69
C ALA A 10 33.42 20.92 -19.48
N CYS A 11 33.28 21.45 -18.26
CA CYS A 11 33.14 20.63 -17.07
C CYS A 11 31.64 20.45 -16.76
N SER A 12 31.19 19.25 -17.10
CA SER A 12 29.88 18.64 -16.95
C SER A 12 29.23 18.92 -15.59
N LEU A 13 27.95 19.29 -15.61
CA LEU A 13 27.05 19.16 -14.47
C LEU A 13 27.04 17.69 -14.03
N ALA A 14 27.74 17.37 -12.95
CA ALA A 14 27.48 16.15 -12.19
C ALA A 14 26.15 16.36 -11.45
N GLY A 15 25.05 16.22 -12.19
CA GLY A 15 23.75 15.95 -11.61
C GLY A 15 23.86 14.62 -10.89
N GLY A 16 24.11 14.68 -9.58
CA GLY A 16 23.90 13.55 -8.69
C GLY A 16 22.43 13.20 -8.74
N ALA A 17 22.03 12.45 -9.76
CA ALA A 17 20.83 11.65 -9.68
C ALA A 17 21.10 10.67 -8.54
N THR A 18 20.71 11.06 -7.33
CA THR A 18 20.41 10.09 -6.30
C THR A 18 19.32 9.23 -6.91
N VAL A 19 19.73 8.15 -7.55
CA VAL A 19 18.88 7.00 -7.78
C VAL A 19 18.42 6.68 -6.38
N ALA A 20 17.23 7.15 -6.03
CA ALA A 20 16.50 6.65 -4.89
C ALA A 20 16.40 5.16 -5.20
N GLN A 21 17.34 4.39 -4.63
CA GLN A 21 17.29 2.95 -4.66
C GLN A 21 15.90 2.64 -4.17
N ALA A 22 15.02 2.25 -5.08
CA ALA A 22 13.66 1.88 -4.77
C ALA A 22 13.84 0.68 -3.85
N ARG A 23 13.85 0.93 -2.54
CA ARG A 23 14.19 -0.05 -1.52
C ARG A 23 13.19 -1.17 -1.69
N GLU A 24 13.63 -2.27 -2.32
CA GLU A 24 12.70 -3.25 -2.83
C GLU A 24 11.91 -3.85 -1.66
N LEU A 25 10.59 -3.85 -1.79
CA LEU A 25 9.73 -4.37 -0.73
C LEU A 25 9.94 -5.87 -0.64
N ARG A 26 10.07 -6.39 0.59
CA ARG A 26 10.19 -7.84 0.80
C ARG A 26 8.88 -8.48 0.34
N GLU A 27 8.94 -9.67 -0.23
CA GLU A 27 7.74 -10.41 -0.67
C GLU A 27 6.70 -10.58 0.45
N GLY A 28 7.14 -10.75 1.69
CA GLY A 28 6.25 -10.79 2.85
C GLY A 28 5.49 -9.48 3.11
N ASP A 29 6.10 -8.32 2.83
CA ASP A 29 5.43 -7.01 2.94
C ASP A 29 4.41 -6.83 1.80
N LYS A 30 4.77 -7.21 0.57
CA LYS A 30 3.84 -7.19 -0.57
C LYS A 30 2.63 -8.09 -0.31
N TYR A 31 2.86 -9.28 0.25
CA TYR A 31 1.79 -10.20 0.66
C TYR A 31 0.88 -9.61 1.74
N MET A 32 1.44 -9.01 2.80
CA MET A 32 0.64 -8.36 3.83
C MET A 32 -0.23 -7.24 3.25
N CYS A 33 0.32 -6.41 2.37
CA CYS A 33 -0.44 -5.33 1.72
C CYS A 33 -1.54 -5.87 0.79
N SER A 34 -1.25 -6.89 -0.02
CA SER A 34 -2.22 -7.45 -0.97
C SER A 34 -3.35 -8.20 -0.25
N TRP A 35 -3.03 -8.90 0.84
CA TRP A 35 -3.99 -9.56 1.70
C TRP A 35 -4.89 -8.54 2.41
N GLY A 36 -4.29 -7.51 3.03
CA GLY A 36 -5.04 -6.45 3.71
C GLY A 36 -5.95 -5.68 2.76
N ALA A 37 -5.51 -5.42 1.54
CA ALA A 37 -6.33 -4.81 0.48
C ALA A 37 -7.57 -5.66 0.13
N GLY A 38 -7.42 -6.99 0.10
CA GLY A 38 -8.56 -7.90 -0.08
C GLY A 38 -9.54 -7.84 1.09
N THR A 39 -9.02 -7.77 2.31
CA THR A 39 -9.86 -7.63 3.50
C THR A 39 -10.61 -6.29 3.53
N ALA A 40 -9.95 -5.19 3.16
CA ALA A 40 -10.58 -3.87 3.07
C ALA A 40 -11.69 -3.84 2.01
N ALA A 41 -11.44 -4.41 0.83
CA ALA A 41 -12.44 -4.53 -0.22
C ALA A 41 -13.64 -5.36 0.23
N ARG A 42 -13.41 -6.50 0.89
CA ARG A 42 -14.50 -7.33 1.42
C ARG A 42 -15.29 -6.63 2.51
N ALA A 43 -14.61 -5.88 3.39
CA ALA A 43 -15.29 -5.07 4.40
C ALA A 43 -16.17 -3.98 3.75
N GLN A 44 -15.68 -3.33 2.69
CA GLN A 44 -16.43 -2.34 1.93
C GLN A 44 -17.64 -2.95 1.23
N GLU A 45 -17.49 -4.12 0.63
CA GLU A 45 -18.59 -4.85 -0.01
C GLU A 45 -19.71 -5.17 1.01
N LEU A 46 -19.33 -5.68 2.19
CA LEU A 46 -20.29 -5.95 3.28
C LEU A 46 -20.99 -4.67 3.77
N LYS A 47 -20.24 -3.59 3.90
CA LYS A 47 -20.79 -2.29 4.30
C LYS A 47 -21.81 -1.77 3.28
N LEU A 48 -21.48 -1.84 1.99
CA LEU A 48 -22.36 -1.39 0.92
C LEU A 48 -23.60 -2.28 0.77
N SER A 49 -23.52 -3.55 1.16
CA SER A 49 -24.68 -4.45 1.22
C SER A 49 -25.52 -4.30 2.50
N GLY A 50 -25.21 -3.32 3.35
CA GLY A 50 -25.98 -3.02 4.57
C GLY A 50 -25.71 -3.96 5.74
N VAL A 51 -24.68 -4.80 5.68
CA VAL A 51 -24.26 -5.61 6.82
C VAL A 51 -23.74 -4.67 7.91
N SER A 52 -24.13 -4.91 9.16
CA SER A 52 -23.65 -4.10 10.28
C SER A 52 -22.21 -4.42 10.64
N LEU A 53 -21.49 -3.45 11.22
CA LEU A 53 -20.14 -3.66 11.73
C LEU A 53 -20.11 -4.81 12.76
N TYR A 54 -21.13 -4.93 13.59
CA TYR A 54 -21.26 -6.04 14.54
C TYR A 54 -21.26 -7.41 13.84
N ALA A 55 -22.12 -7.58 12.83
CA ALA A 55 -22.19 -8.83 12.07
C ALA A 55 -20.87 -9.12 11.33
N ALA A 56 -20.21 -8.09 10.78
CA ALA A 56 -18.90 -8.24 10.15
C ALA A 56 -17.82 -8.69 11.15
N ARG A 57 -17.79 -8.12 12.36
CA ARG A 57 -16.88 -8.54 13.43
C ARG A 57 -17.11 -9.99 13.83
N GLN A 58 -18.38 -10.39 14.02
CA GLN A 58 -18.71 -11.77 14.39
C GLN A 58 -18.25 -12.76 13.32
N LYS A 59 -18.41 -12.41 12.03
CA LYS A 59 -17.91 -13.23 10.93
C LYS A 59 -16.39 -13.39 10.98
N ILE A 60 -15.64 -12.33 11.27
CA ILE A 60 -14.17 -12.42 11.41
C ILE A 60 -13.78 -13.36 12.55
N GLN A 61 -14.51 -13.37 13.67
CA GLN A 61 -14.21 -14.26 14.79
C GLN A 61 -14.37 -15.75 14.41
N THR A 62 -15.33 -16.10 13.57
CA THR A 62 -15.56 -17.51 13.17
C THR A 62 -14.64 -17.97 12.04
N LEU A 63 -13.98 -17.05 11.31
CA LEU A 63 -13.04 -17.42 10.25
C LEU A 63 -11.78 -18.08 10.81
N LYS A 64 -11.27 -19.06 10.05
CA LYS A 64 -9.96 -19.66 10.25
C LYS A 64 -8.92 -18.85 9.49
N PHE A 65 -7.84 -18.48 10.17
CA PHE A 65 -6.73 -17.73 9.59
C PHE A 65 -5.46 -18.58 9.55
N SER A 66 -4.67 -18.44 8.50
CA SER A 66 -3.42 -19.19 8.33
C SER A 66 -2.27 -18.63 9.17
N LYS A 67 -2.33 -17.36 9.55
CA LYS A 67 -1.35 -16.69 10.41
C LYS A 67 -2.04 -16.05 11.61
N SER A 68 -1.38 -16.07 12.77
CA SER A 68 -1.93 -15.56 14.03
C SER A 68 -2.28 -14.07 13.99
N TRP A 69 -1.51 -13.26 13.26
CA TRP A 69 -1.71 -11.81 13.14
C TRP A 69 -2.92 -11.42 12.29
N MET A 70 -3.39 -12.29 11.39
CA MET A 70 -4.42 -11.95 10.40
C MET A 70 -5.75 -11.60 11.04
N ARG A 71 -6.13 -12.29 12.12
CA ARG A 71 -7.41 -12.03 12.79
C ARG A 71 -7.50 -10.59 13.30
N MET A 72 -6.46 -10.15 14.02
CA MET A 72 -6.39 -8.80 14.57
C MET A 72 -6.35 -7.77 13.44
N MET A 73 -5.56 -8.00 12.39
CA MET A 73 -5.53 -7.10 11.23
C MET A 73 -6.87 -7.03 10.50
N ALA A 74 -7.56 -8.15 10.31
CA ALA A 74 -8.87 -8.17 9.68
C ALA A 74 -9.90 -7.36 10.48
N MET A 75 -9.88 -7.48 11.81
CA MET A 75 -10.70 -6.66 12.69
C MET A 75 -10.42 -5.18 12.49
N GLY A 76 -9.15 -4.76 12.61
CA GLY A 76 -8.77 -3.34 12.47
C GLY A 76 -9.09 -2.75 11.09
N ILE A 77 -8.79 -3.47 10.01
CA ILE A 77 -9.11 -3.03 8.64
C ILE A 77 -10.62 -2.90 8.46
N THR A 78 -11.40 -3.82 9.00
CA THR A 78 -12.86 -3.79 8.90
C THR A 78 -13.42 -2.60 9.66
N GLU A 79 -12.95 -2.35 10.87
CA GLU A 79 -13.36 -1.19 11.67
C GLU A 79 -13.08 0.12 10.95
N GLN A 80 -11.87 0.31 10.43
CA GLN A 80 -11.50 1.51 9.67
C GLN A 80 -12.35 1.69 8.40
N THR A 81 -12.62 0.59 7.70
CA THR A 81 -13.45 0.61 6.47
C THR A 81 -14.90 1.01 6.79
N TYR A 82 -15.43 0.54 7.92
CA TYR A 82 -16.78 0.88 8.37
C TYR A 82 -16.88 2.32 8.87
N ASP A 83 -15.86 2.81 9.59
CA ASP A 83 -15.80 4.18 10.10
C ASP A 83 -15.65 5.24 9.00
N SER A 84 -14.94 4.91 7.91
CA SER A 84 -14.80 5.79 6.75
C SER A 84 -16.15 6.19 6.14
N ARG A 85 -16.36 7.45 5.74
CA ARG A 85 -17.59 7.84 5.02
C ARG A 85 -17.62 7.40 3.55
N SER A 86 -16.55 6.76 3.07
CA SER A 86 -16.39 6.34 1.67
C SER A 86 -17.47 5.34 1.24
N ARG A 87 -18.05 5.60 0.07
CA ARG A 87 -18.92 4.67 -0.67
C ARG A 87 -18.29 4.22 -1.99
N LEU A 88 -16.97 4.30 -2.08
CA LEU A 88 -16.24 3.80 -3.25
C LEU A 88 -16.48 2.31 -3.45
N LYS A 89 -16.38 1.88 -4.71
CA LYS A 89 -16.48 0.46 -5.08
C LYS A 89 -15.37 -0.35 -4.38
N PRO A 90 -15.63 -1.62 -4.00
CA PRO A 90 -14.64 -2.48 -3.35
C PRO A 90 -13.30 -2.56 -4.09
N GLU A 91 -13.30 -2.55 -5.42
CA GLU A 91 -12.09 -2.62 -6.25
C GLU A 91 -11.22 -1.37 -6.09
N ALA A 92 -11.85 -0.19 -6.00
CA ALA A 92 -11.15 1.06 -5.76
C ALA A 92 -10.51 1.08 -4.36
N ILE A 93 -11.23 0.58 -3.34
CA ILE A 93 -10.68 0.41 -1.98
C ILE A 93 -9.52 -0.59 -1.97
N ARG A 94 -9.64 -1.69 -2.72
CA ARG A 94 -8.55 -2.67 -2.86
C ARG A 94 -7.28 -2.00 -3.39
N GLN A 95 -7.41 -1.23 -4.47
CA GLN A 95 -6.27 -0.59 -5.10
C GLN A 95 -5.66 0.49 -4.22
N SER A 96 -6.46 1.40 -3.65
CA SER A 96 -5.95 2.47 -2.80
C SER A 96 -5.27 1.91 -1.55
N PHE A 97 -5.92 0.97 -0.85
CA PHE A 97 -5.34 0.33 0.33
C PHE A 97 -4.00 -0.32 0.02
N TYR A 98 -3.91 -1.06 -1.10
CA TYR A 98 -2.67 -1.72 -1.50
C TYR A 98 -1.55 -0.70 -1.68
N GLN A 99 -1.81 0.37 -2.46
CA GLN A 99 -0.81 1.40 -2.74
C GLN A 99 -0.37 2.15 -1.47
N ASP A 100 -1.32 2.51 -0.61
CA ASP A 100 -1.02 3.22 0.63
C ASP A 100 -0.21 2.35 1.60
N CYS A 101 -0.52 1.05 1.67
CA CYS A 101 0.27 0.10 2.45
C CYS A 101 1.71 -0.03 1.92
N LEU A 102 1.90 -0.13 0.59
CA LEU A 102 3.25 -0.17 0.01
C LEU A 102 4.03 1.11 0.33
N ARG A 103 3.42 2.28 0.14
CA ARG A 103 4.03 3.58 0.45
C ARG A 103 4.45 3.67 1.92
N TYR A 104 3.57 3.27 2.83
CA TYR A 104 3.87 3.25 4.26
C TYR A 104 5.05 2.33 4.58
N LYS A 105 5.11 1.14 3.96
CA LYS A 105 6.20 0.17 4.16
C LYS A 105 7.53 0.66 3.62
N VAL A 106 7.54 1.37 2.48
CA VAL A 106 8.74 2.00 1.93
C VAL A 106 9.23 3.12 2.86
N ALA A 107 8.33 4.00 3.31
CA ALA A 107 8.67 5.16 4.13
C ALA A 107 9.21 4.78 5.53
N ARG A 108 8.85 3.61 6.06
CA ARG A 108 9.27 3.13 7.38
C ARG A 108 10.58 2.34 7.39
N LYS A 109 11.13 2.01 6.21
CA LYS A 109 12.44 1.38 6.08
C LYS A 109 13.51 2.44 5.87
#